data_AF-A0A7J7GRV8-F1
#
_entry.id   AF-A0A7J7GRV8-F1
#
_cell.length_a   1.000
_cell.length_b   1.000
_cell.length_c   1.000
_cell.angle_alpha   90.00
_cell.angle_beta   90.00
_cell.angle_gamma   90.00
#
_symmetry.space_group_name_H-M   'P 1'
#
loop_
_entity.id
_entity.type
_entity.pdbx_description
1 polymer ?
#
loop_
_entity_poly.entity_id
_entity_poly.type
_entity_poly.pdbx_seq_one_letter_code
_entity_poly.pdbx_strand_id
1 'polypeptide(L)'
;MFVWDDRTSVKALRADGLVATNNQEIVYEFRNSRVQCFLCPRDSDDVSTVQGFQIKSMFTHHQKTIVVDSEMLEDDSQKRRIVSFVGGIDLCDGRYDTPDHSLFKTLDNIHNHDFHQPNFRGSSIRKGSPREPWHDIHCKLEGPVALDVLYNFERRWNKQVGNKFLLTFNELDRIITRPPTPITSTHDPETWNVQIFRSIDSAAVEGFPHENHKKAAKDHEEASAIHKEATEIGPVTEMGSSYGWNSKDMKDTDIGALHLIPKELSLKIVSKIEAGERFTVYVVIPMWPKGIPESASVQAILDWQRRTMEMMYIDIYDALHAKGMNENLRDYLTFFCLGNRDAQKDGEYVPIEKPDPGTNYHRAQLARRFMIYVHANMMIGKQYWLFMCTNKFTSN
;
A
#
# COMPACT_ATOMS: atom_id res chain seq x y z
N MET A 1 -13.56 -15.30 3.91
CA MET A 1 -12.79 -14.38 3.04
C MET A 1 -13.60 -13.13 2.79
N PHE A 2 -12.93 -11.98 2.84
CA PHE A 2 -13.56 -10.67 2.77
C PHE A 2 -12.84 -9.85 1.69
N VAL A 3 -13.42 -9.80 0.49
CA VAL A 3 -12.79 -9.18 -0.70
C VAL A 3 -13.51 -7.89 -1.07
N TRP A 4 -12.78 -6.90 -1.55
CA TRP A 4 -13.37 -5.63 -1.95
C TRP A 4 -14.40 -5.83 -3.09
N ASP A 5 -15.59 -5.25 -2.92
CA ASP A 5 -16.59 -5.17 -3.98
C ASP A 5 -16.19 -4.05 -4.93
N ASP A 6 -15.56 -4.43 -6.05
CA ASP A 6 -15.27 -3.53 -7.15
C ASP A 6 -16.58 -3.10 -7.83
N ARG A 7 -17.28 -2.18 -7.19
CA ARG A 7 -18.45 -1.48 -7.72
C ARG A 7 -18.05 -0.36 -8.68
N THR A 8 -16.78 -0.27 -9.10
CA THR A 8 -16.34 0.87 -9.89
C THR A 8 -17.12 0.92 -11.20
N SER A 9 -18.05 1.87 -11.23
CA SER A 9 -18.67 2.40 -12.44
C SER A 9 -17.66 3.19 -13.29
N VAL A 10 -16.43 3.40 -12.78
CA VAL A 10 -15.43 4.29 -13.36
C VAL A 10 -14.61 3.55 -14.41
N LYS A 11 -15.23 3.36 -15.58
CA LYS A 11 -14.61 2.77 -16.79
C LYS A 11 -13.27 3.42 -17.13
N ALA A 12 -13.04 4.69 -16.78
CA ALA A 12 -11.79 5.41 -17.03
C ALA A 12 -10.59 4.84 -16.26
N LEU A 13 -10.68 4.64 -14.94
CA LEU A 13 -9.57 4.09 -14.14
C LEU A 13 -9.23 2.64 -14.53
N ARG A 14 -10.26 1.85 -14.86
CA ARG A 14 -10.07 0.49 -15.38
C ARG A 14 -9.43 0.51 -16.77
N ALA A 15 -9.84 1.41 -17.66
CA ALA A 15 -9.25 1.57 -18.99
C ALA A 15 -7.81 2.09 -18.96
N ASP A 16 -7.45 2.86 -17.93
CA ASP A 16 -6.11 3.38 -17.69
C ASP A 16 -5.18 2.32 -17.04
N GLY A 17 -5.73 1.18 -16.59
CA GLY A 17 -4.99 0.06 -15.99
C GLY A 17 -4.72 0.18 -14.49
N LEU A 18 -5.33 1.17 -13.81
CA LEU A 18 -5.13 1.43 -12.36
C LEU A 18 -5.91 0.46 -11.47
N VAL A 19 -7.05 -0.05 -11.96
CA VAL A 19 -7.91 -0.99 -11.23
C VAL A 19 -8.18 -2.21 -12.10
N ALA A 20 -7.50 -3.31 -11.78
CA ALA A 20 -7.75 -4.62 -12.37
C ALA A 20 -7.91 -5.62 -11.22
N THR A 21 -9.16 -5.89 -10.83
CA THR A 21 -9.49 -6.86 -9.78
C THR A 21 -10.42 -7.94 -10.32
N ASN A 22 -10.24 -9.17 -9.86
CA ASN A 22 -11.06 -10.34 -10.25
C ASN A 22 -12.00 -10.75 -9.10
N ASN A 23 -12.37 -9.81 -8.23
CA ASN A 23 -13.06 -10.12 -6.96
C ASN A 23 -14.44 -10.75 -7.15
N GLN A 24 -15.16 -10.38 -8.21
CA GLN A 24 -16.46 -10.98 -8.55
C GLN A 24 -16.32 -12.45 -8.98
N GLU A 25 -15.28 -12.77 -9.76
CA GLU A 25 -14.99 -14.13 -10.22
C GLU A 25 -14.62 -15.02 -9.04
N ILE A 26 -13.78 -14.52 -8.12
CA ILE A 26 -13.41 -15.24 -6.88
C ILE A 26 -14.65 -15.64 -6.06
N VAL A 27 -15.63 -14.75 -5.92
CA VAL A 27 -16.86 -15.06 -5.17
C VAL A 27 -17.70 -16.11 -5.90
N TYR A 28 -17.72 -16.07 -7.24
CA TYR A 28 -18.38 -17.09 -8.05
C TYR A 28 -17.72 -18.47 -7.87
N GLU A 29 -16.39 -18.55 -7.92
CA GLU A 29 -15.62 -19.79 -7.73
C GLU A 29 -15.92 -20.44 -6.37
N PHE A 30 -16.02 -19.65 -5.30
CA PHE A 30 -16.28 -20.18 -3.96
C PHE A 30 -17.75 -20.45 -3.64
N ARG A 31 -18.71 -20.07 -4.51
CA ARG A 31 -20.15 -20.08 -4.22
C ARG A 31 -20.71 -21.44 -3.78
N ASN A 32 -20.15 -22.53 -4.31
CA ASN A 32 -20.59 -23.90 -4.02
C ASN A 32 -19.58 -24.66 -3.13
N SER A 33 -18.65 -23.94 -2.50
CA SER A 33 -17.65 -24.51 -1.60
C SER A 33 -18.04 -24.29 -0.13
N ARG A 34 -17.22 -24.79 0.80
CA ARG A 34 -17.36 -24.47 2.23
C ARG A 34 -16.77 -23.09 2.60
N VAL A 35 -16.03 -22.47 1.68
CA VAL A 35 -15.41 -21.16 1.90
C VAL A 35 -16.48 -20.07 1.87
N GLN A 36 -16.61 -19.36 2.99
CA GLN A 36 -17.51 -18.20 3.08
C GLN A 36 -16.80 -16.98 2.48
N CYS A 37 -17.20 -16.57 1.28
CA CYS A 37 -16.59 -15.47 0.55
C CYS A 37 -17.61 -14.36 0.26
N PHE A 38 -17.31 -13.13 0.68
CA PHE A 38 -18.21 -11.99 0.53
C PHE A 38 -17.55 -10.82 -0.19
N LEU A 39 -18.31 -10.20 -1.10
CA LEU A 39 -17.99 -8.90 -1.68
C LEU A 39 -18.33 -7.81 -0.67
N CYS A 40 -17.36 -6.94 -0.42
CA CYS A 40 -17.41 -5.91 0.59
C CYS A 40 -17.31 -4.52 -0.04
N PRO A 41 -18.43 -3.77 -0.15
CA PRO A 41 -18.38 -2.40 -0.66
C PRO A 41 -17.69 -1.46 0.31
N ARG A 42 -17.20 -0.36 -0.24
CA ARG A 42 -16.65 0.75 0.51
C ARG A 42 -17.45 2.00 0.17
N ASP A 43 -18.21 2.49 1.15
CA ASP A 43 -18.93 3.76 1.05
C ASP A 43 -18.14 4.80 1.87
N SER A 44 -17.89 5.98 1.33
CA SER A 44 -17.26 7.10 2.06
C SER A 44 -18.32 7.93 2.80
N ASP A 45 -17.99 8.35 4.02
CA ASP A 45 -18.89 9.11 4.89
C ASP A 45 -19.09 10.57 4.43
N ASP A 46 -18.08 11.19 3.79
CA ASP A 46 -18.09 12.63 3.46
C ASP A 46 -17.98 12.91 1.97
N VAL A 47 -19.12 12.99 1.28
CA VAL A 47 -19.13 13.57 -0.06
C VAL A 47 -20.45 14.28 -0.36
N SER A 48 -20.35 15.52 -0.83
CA SER A 48 -21.49 16.37 -1.23
C SER A 48 -22.42 15.66 -2.23
N THR A 49 -23.72 15.95 -2.18
CA THR A 49 -24.79 15.16 -2.82
C THR A 49 -24.66 14.97 -4.35
N VAL A 50 -23.92 15.83 -5.05
CA VAL A 50 -23.78 15.80 -6.53
C VAL A 50 -22.44 15.19 -6.97
N GLN A 51 -21.32 15.47 -6.29
CA GLN A 51 -20.01 14.83 -6.52
C GLN A 51 -19.91 13.44 -5.89
N GLY A 52 -20.73 13.18 -4.87
CA GLY A 52 -20.66 11.97 -4.06
C GLY A 52 -21.06 10.69 -4.76
N PHE A 53 -21.90 10.73 -5.80
CA PHE A 53 -22.31 9.50 -6.48
C PHE A 53 -21.19 8.89 -7.33
N GLN A 54 -20.32 9.73 -7.92
CA GLN A 54 -19.16 9.25 -8.69
C GLN A 54 -17.99 8.86 -7.77
N ILE A 55 -17.73 9.65 -6.72
CA ILE A 55 -16.60 9.47 -5.80
C ILE A 55 -16.81 8.32 -4.80
N LYS A 56 -18.04 8.05 -4.33
CA LYS A 56 -18.33 6.94 -3.40
C LYS A 56 -17.89 5.58 -3.95
N SER A 57 -17.90 5.40 -5.27
CA SER A 57 -17.44 4.17 -5.92
C SER A 57 -15.92 4.08 -6.12
N MET A 58 -15.15 5.11 -5.77
CA MET A 58 -13.71 5.20 -6.02
C MET A 58 -12.84 4.74 -4.85
N PHE A 59 -13.39 4.68 -3.62
CA PHE A 59 -12.67 4.18 -2.46
C PHE A 59 -12.71 2.65 -2.41
N THR A 60 -11.63 2.05 -1.89
CA THR A 60 -11.46 0.60 -1.84
C THR A 60 -11.22 0.10 -0.41
N HIS A 61 -11.56 -1.16 -0.16
CA HIS A 61 -10.98 -1.85 1.00
C HIS A 61 -9.61 -2.38 0.59
N HIS A 62 -8.55 -1.71 1.03
CA HIS A 62 -7.18 -2.00 0.56
C HIS A 62 -6.35 -2.86 1.53
N GLN A 63 -6.93 -3.26 2.67
CA GLN A 63 -6.26 -4.12 3.66
C GLN A 63 -5.96 -5.52 3.06
N LYS A 64 -4.70 -5.93 3.06
CA LYS A 64 -4.26 -7.31 2.77
C LYS A 64 -3.92 -8.00 4.08
N THR A 65 -4.74 -8.95 4.50
CA THR A 65 -4.57 -9.65 5.77
C THR A 65 -4.87 -11.13 5.63
N ILE A 66 -4.03 -11.97 6.23
CA ILE A 66 -4.29 -13.40 6.45
C ILE A 66 -4.24 -13.65 7.95
N VAL A 67 -5.23 -14.35 8.50
CA VAL A 67 -5.28 -14.71 9.91
C VAL A 67 -5.58 -16.20 10.00
N VAL A 68 -4.72 -16.93 10.70
CA VAL A 68 -4.83 -18.39 10.82
C VAL A 68 -4.49 -18.84 12.24
N ASP A 69 -5.02 -19.98 12.64
CA ASP A 69 -4.54 -20.73 13.78
C ASP A 69 -3.33 -21.61 13.39
N SER A 70 -2.31 -21.61 14.23
CA SER A 70 -1.06 -22.33 14.03
C SER A 70 -0.71 -23.15 15.26
N GLU A 71 0.04 -24.23 15.07
CA GLU A 71 0.49 -25.11 16.15
C GLU A 71 1.45 -24.37 17.10
N MET A 72 1.41 -24.76 18.37
CA MET A 72 2.39 -24.36 19.38
C MET A 72 3.45 -25.46 19.49
N LEU A 73 4.71 -25.12 19.21
CA LEU A 73 5.78 -26.11 19.08
C LEU A 73 6.24 -26.74 20.41
N GLU A 74 5.84 -26.16 21.56
CA GLU A 74 6.33 -26.55 22.89
C GLU A 74 5.21 -26.84 23.90
N ASP A 75 3.97 -27.08 23.42
CA ASP A 75 2.81 -27.29 24.30
C ASP A 75 2.08 -28.61 23.97
N ASP A 76 2.12 -29.56 24.91
CA ASP A 76 1.41 -30.84 24.84
C ASP A 76 -0.13 -30.69 24.95
N SER A 77 -0.64 -29.49 25.23
CA SER A 77 -2.07 -29.21 25.44
C SER A 77 -2.94 -29.32 24.17
N GLN A 78 -2.34 -29.54 22.99
CA GLN A 78 -2.98 -29.47 21.67
C GLN A 78 -3.59 -28.08 21.36
N LYS A 79 -3.27 -27.07 22.16
CA LYS A 79 -3.68 -25.68 21.91
C LYS A 79 -2.94 -25.11 20.72
N ARG A 80 -3.59 -24.15 20.09
CA ARG A 80 -3.10 -23.42 18.93
C ARG A 80 -2.93 -21.94 19.29
N ARG A 81 -2.24 -21.22 18.42
CA ARG A 81 -2.04 -19.76 18.54
C ARG A 81 -2.48 -19.08 17.26
N ILE A 82 -2.82 -17.80 17.35
CA ILE A 82 -3.12 -17.00 16.16
C ILE A 82 -1.82 -16.47 15.56
N VAL A 83 -1.72 -16.60 14.25
CA VAL A 83 -0.67 -15.99 13.43
C VAL A 83 -1.36 -15.15 12.36
N SER A 84 -0.87 -13.93 12.20
CA SER A 84 -1.46 -12.96 11.28
C SER A 84 -0.41 -12.45 10.29
N PHE A 85 -0.83 -12.06 9.11
CA PHE A 85 0.02 -11.48 8.08
C PHE A 85 -0.59 -10.17 7.61
N VAL A 86 0.25 -9.15 7.44
CA VAL A 86 -0.13 -7.82 6.94
C VAL A 86 0.97 -7.28 6.03
N GLY A 87 0.63 -6.49 5.02
CA GLY A 87 1.62 -5.89 4.11
C GLY A 87 1.04 -5.43 2.78
N GLY A 88 1.89 -5.22 1.77
CA GLY A 88 1.48 -4.77 0.43
C GLY A 88 1.03 -5.91 -0.51
N ILE A 89 1.43 -7.14 -0.23
CA ILE A 89 1.18 -8.29 -1.13
C ILE A 89 -0.26 -8.82 -1.00
N ASP A 90 -1.06 -8.63 -2.05
CA ASP A 90 -2.34 -9.34 -2.25
C ASP A 90 -2.12 -10.78 -2.75
N LEU A 91 -3.03 -11.70 -2.42
CA LEU A 91 -3.08 -13.03 -3.03
C LEU A 91 -3.79 -12.98 -4.39
N CYS A 92 -3.13 -12.43 -5.41
CA CYS A 92 -3.63 -12.37 -6.78
C CYS A 92 -2.51 -12.26 -7.82
N ASP A 93 -2.88 -12.29 -9.10
CA ASP A 93 -1.97 -12.32 -10.25
C ASP A 93 -0.93 -11.17 -10.23
N GLY A 94 0.30 -11.49 -10.64
CA GLY A 94 1.40 -10.56 -10.84
C GLY A 94 2.17 -10.19 -9.58
N ARG A 95 1.82 -10.77 -8.41
CA ARG A 95 2.47 -10.45 -7.12
C ARG A 95 3.63 -11.38 -6.80
N TYR A 96 3.63 -12.60 -7.34
CA TYR A 96 4.74 -13.52 -7.13
C TYR A 96 5.98 -12.97 -7.82
N ASP A 97 7.07 -12.83 -7.07
CA ASP A 97 8.36 -12.42 -7.62
C ASP A 97 9.50 -12.81 -6.67
N THR A 98 10.73 -12.62 -7.14
CA THR A 98 11.95 -12.78 -6.34
C THR A 98 12.83 -11.54 -6.50
N PRO A 99 13.85 -11.32 -5.66
CA PRO A 99 14.75 -10.18 -5.79
C PRO A 99 15.48 -10.07 -7.15
N ASP A 100 15.53 -11.16 -7.94
CA ASP A 100 16.06 -11.13 -9.30
C ASP A 100 15.21 -10.28 -10.25
N HIS A 101 13.91 -10.12 -9.95
CA HIS A 101 12.96 -9.27 -10.66
C HIS A 101 13.09 -9.37 -12.18
N SER A 102 13.16 -10.60 -12.71
CA SER A 102 13.49 -10.80 -14.12
C SER A 102 12.40 -10.24 -15.02
N LEU A 103 12.83 -9.61 -16.11
CA LEU A 103 11.94 -9.09 -17.14
C LEU A 103 11.59 -10.15 -18.16
N PHE A 104 12.51 -11.05 -18.51
CA PHE A 104 12.37 -12.00 -19.64
C PHE A 104 12.58 -13.47 -19.27
N LYS A 105 13.40 -13.77 -18.26
CA LYS A 105 13.97 -15.10 -18.01
C LYS A 105 13.02 -16.06 -17.30
N THR A 106 11.79 -15.63 -17.04
CA THR A 106 10.82 -16.38 -16.23
C THR A 106 9.48 -16.60 -16.93
N LEU A 107 9.38 -16.22 -18.21
CA LEU A 107 8.13 -16.37 -18.96
C LEU A 107 7.85 -17.82 -19.37
N ASP A 108 8.86 -18.68 -19.39
CA ASP A 108 8.72 -20.12 -19.65
C ASP A 108 8.55 -20.94 -18.36
N ASN A 109 8.54 -20.31 -17.17
CA ASN A 109 8.44 -20.98 -15.88
C ASN A 109 7.38 -20.35 -14.96
N ILE A 110 7.77 -19.82 -13.79
CA ILE A 110 6.91 -19.28 -12.73
C ILE A 110 5.95 -18.18 -13.22
N HIS A 111 6.30 -17.41 -14.26
CA HIS A 111 5.43 -16.34 -14.77
C HIS A 111 4.74 -16.71 -16.09
N ASN A 112 4.76 -17.98 -16.52
CA ASN A 112 4.08 -18.39 -17.76
C ASN A 112 2.57 -18.19 -17.67
N HIS A 113 1.99 -18.59 -16.55
CA HIS A 113 0.55 -18.46 -16.26
C HIS A 113 0.23 -17.26 -15.36
N ASP A 114 1.22 -16.40 -15.11
CA ASP A 114 1.10 -15.22 -14.25
C ASP A 114 1.79 -13.99 -14.88
N PHE A 115 1.59 -13.81 -16.20
CA PHE A 115 2.16 -12.67 -16.91
C PHE A 115 1.40 -11.38 -16.56
N HIS A 116 2.07 -10.46 -15.86
CA HIS A 116 1.53 -9.15 -15.50
C HIS A 116 2.23 -8.02 -16.26
N GLN A 117 1.48 -7.21 -17.02
CA GLN A 117 2.02 -6.02 -17.69
C GLN A 117 0.90 -5.01 -18.01
N PRO A 118 0.46 -4.18 -17.06
CA PRO A 118 -0.66 -3.27 -17.22
C PRO A 118 -0.31 -1.96 -17.97
N ASN A 119 0.98 -1.68 -18.19
CA ASN A 119 1.43 -0.39 -18.73
C ASN A 119 1.34 -0.29 -20.26
N PHE A 120 1.06 -1.41 -20.93
CA PHE A 120 0.95 -1.47 -22.39
C PHE A 120 -0.41 -2.01 -22.81
N ARG A 121 -1.05 -1.34 -23.77
CA ARG A 121 -2.28 -1.82 -24.38
C ARG A 121 -2.03 -3.15 -25.11
N GLY A 122 -2.88 -4.14 -24.86
CA GLY A 122 -2.81 -5.44 -25.51
C GLY A 122 -1.54 -6.23 -25.19
N SER A 123 -0.91 -5.97 -24.04
CA SER A 123 0.16 -6.81 -23.50
C SER A 123 -0.35 -8.23 -23.28
N SER A 124 0.50 -9.21 -23.55
CA SER A 124 0.20 -10.61 -23.27
C SER A 124 1.49 -11.42 -23.33
N ILE A 125 1.53 -12.56 -22.64
CA ILE A 125 2.65 -13.48 -22.76
C ILE A 125 2.92 -13.92 -24.21
N ARG A 126 1.86 -14.03 -25.04
CA ARG A 126 1.98 -14.38 -26.47
C ARG A 126 2.80 -13.37 -27.27
N LYS A 127 2.79 -12.09 -26.87
CA LYS A 127 3.60 -11.00 -27.43
C LYS A 127 4.92 -10.78 -26.69
N GLY A 128 5.13 -11.50 -25.58
CA GLY A 128 6.39 -11.58 -24.84
C GLY A 128 6.64 -10.45 -23.84
N SER A 129 7.87 -10.40 -23.37
CA SER A 129 8.34 -9.47 -22.34
C SER A 129 8.54 -8.03 -22.84
N PRO A 130 8.76 -7.05 -21.93
CA PRO A 130 8.91 -7.22 -20.49
C PRO A 130 7.57 -7.42 -19.76
N ARG A 131 7.52 -8.37 -18.82
CA ARG A 131 6.54 -8.30 -17.73
C ARG A 131 6.87 -7.11 -16.83
N GLU A 132 5.99 -6.76 -15.91
CA GLU A 132 6.25 -5.82 -14.82
C GLU A 132 6.65 -6.59 -13.55
N PRO A 133 7.93 -6.53 -13.12
CA PRO A 133 8.35 -7.06 -11.82
C PRO A 133 7.68 -6.38 -10.64
N TRP A 134 7.50 -7.12 -9.55
CA TRP A 134 6.78 -6.69 -8.36
C TRP A 134 7.71 -6.64 -7.15
N HIS A 135 8.12 -5.44 -6.76
CA HIS A 135 8.88 -5.20 -5.53
C HIS A 135 7.94 -4.75 -4.42
N ASP A 136 7.83 -5.57 -3.38
CA ASP A 136 6.87 -5.38 -2.30
C ASP A 136 7.37 -6.02 -1.00
N ILE A 137 6.71 -5.68 0.10
CA ILE A 137 7.06 -6.11 1.46
C ILE A 137 5.80 -6.63 2.17
N HIS A 138 5.98 -7.66 2.98
CA HIS A 138 4.93 -8.25 3.80
C HIS A 138 5.54 -8.74 5.12
N CYS A 139 4.75 -8.84 6.18
CA CYS A 139 5.21 -9.39 7.45
C CYS A 139 4.27 -10.44 8.02
N LYS A 140 4.87 -11.33 8.82
CA LYS A 140 4.18 -12.26 9.69
C LYS A 140 4.25 -11.71 11.11
N LEU A 141 3.13 -11.76 11.81
CA LEU A 141 2.94 -11.28 13.16
C LEU A 141 2.55 -12.47 14.05
N GLU A 142 3.30 -12.63 15.14
CA GLU A 142 3.08 -13.66 16.15
C GLU A 142 3.00 -13.04 17.55
N GLY A 143 2.36 -13.75 18.48
CA GLY A 143 2.11 -13.24 19.83
C GLY A 143 0.84 -12.38 19.92
N PRO A 144 0.69 -11.56 20.97
CA PRO A 144 -0.55 -10.82 21.24
C PRO A 144 -1.04 -9.96 20.07
N VAL A 145 -0.12 -9.33 19.34
CA VAL A 145 -0.44 -8.45 18.21
C VAL A 145 -1.18 -9.17 17.06
N ALA A 146 -1.02 -10.49 16.93
CA ALA A 146 -1.73 -11.25 15.91
C ALA A 146 -3.26 -11.24 16.14
N LEU A 147 -3.70 -11.16 17.40
CA LEU A 147 -5.11 -11.03 17.76
C LEU A 147 -5.68 -9.66 17.40
N ASP A 148 -4.89 -8.59 17.38
CA ASP A 148 -5.36 -7.27 16.98
C ASP A 148 -5.78 -7.26 15.49
N VAL A 149 -5.07 -8.03 14.66
CA VAL A 149 -5.42 -8.22 13.24
C VAL A 149 -6.70 -9.06 13.11
N LEU A 150 -6.85 -10.13 13.91
CA LEU A 150 -8.08 -10.91 13.98
C LEU A 150 -9.27 -10.02 14.38
N TYR A 151 -9.07 -9.19 15.40
CA TYR A 151 -10.10 -8.29 15.91
C TYR A 151 -10.53 -7.25 14.89
N ASN A 152 -9.58 -6.71 14.12
CA ASN A 152 -9.89 -5.87 12.97
C ASN A 152 -10.79 -6.61 11.96
N PHE A 153 -10.46 -7.87 11.63
CA PHE A 153 -11.26 -8.68 10.72
C PHE A 153 -12.67 -8.94 11.26
N GLU A 154 -12.79 -9.39 12.52
CA GLU A 154 -14.09 -9.68 13.15
C GLU A 154 -15.02 -8.47 13.19
N ARG A 155 -14.49 -7.29 13.56
CA ARG A 155 -15.32 -6.08 13.60
C ARG A 155 -15.77 -5.60 12.23
N ARG A 156 -14.94 -5.76 11.18
CA ARG A 156 -15.33 -5.47 9.79
C ARG A 156 -16.39 -6.46 9.31
N TRP A 157 -16.19 -7.72 9.63
CA TRP A 157 -17.12 -8.78 9.31
C TRP A 157 -18.49 -8.55 9.95
N ASN A 158 -18.55 -8.27 11.24
CA ASN A 158 -19.83 -7.99 11.92
C ASN A 158 -20.53 -6.77 11.32
N LYS A 159 -19.79 -5.71 10.97
CA LYS A 159 -20.38 -4.51 10.36
C LYS A 159 -21.02 -4.78 9.00
N GLN A 160 -20.38 -5.58 8.15
CA GLN A 160 -20.73 -5.65 6.72
C GLN A 160 -21.37 -6.99 6.31
N VAL A 161 -21.19 -8.04 7.10
CA VAL A 161 -21.77 -9.39 6.90
C VAL A 161 -22.74 -9.74 8.05
N GLY A 162 -22.47 -9.25 9.26
CA GLY A 162 -23.19 -9.59 10.49
C GLY A 162 -22.52 -10.73 11.27
N ASN A 163 -23.13 -11.12 12.40
CA ASN A 163 -22.55 -12.06 13.38
C ASN A 163 -22.64 -13.54 12.96
N LYS A 164 -22.57 -13.83 11.66
CA LYS A 164 -22.62 -15.20 11.12
C LYS A 164 -21.19 -15.67 10.81
N PHE A 165 -20.93 -16.97 10.95
CA PHE A 165 -19.70 -17.65 10.52
C PHE A 165 -18.41 -17.30 11.26
N LEU A 166 -18.40 -16.28 12.13
CA LEU A 166 -17.28 -16.06 13.05
C LEU A 166 -17.33 -17.09 14.18
N LEU A 167 -16.15 -17.50 14.63
CA LEU A 167 -16.03 -18.29 15.86
C LEU A 167 -16.45 -17.41 17.04
N THR A 168 -17.25 -17.97 17.94
CA THR A 168 -17.56 -17.32 19.22
C THR A 168 -16.31 -17.31 20.11
N PHE A 169 -16.27 -16.40 21.09
CA PHE A 169 -15.20 -16.39 22.07
C PHE A 169 -15.02 -17.73 22.78
N ASN A 170 -16.11 -18.41 23.12
CA ASN A 170 -16.06 -19.73 23.78
C ASN A 170 -15.47 -20.81 22.87
N GLU A 171 -15.73 -20.75 21.56
CA GLU A 171 -15.13 -21.68 20.58
C GLU A 171 -13.65 -21.37 20.39
N LEU A 172 -13.30 -20.08 20.31
CA LEU A 172 -11.92 -19.65 20.17
C LEU A 172 -11.09 -20.04 21.41
N ASP A 173 -11.63 -19.86 22.62
CA ASP A 173 -10.97 -20.24 23.89
C ASP A 173 -10.72 -21.74 24.02
N ARG A 174 -11.49 -22.58 23.31
CA ARG A 174 -11.22 -24.02 23.23
C ARG A 174 -10.01 -24.30 22.34
N ILE A 175 -9.79 -23.49 21.31
CA ILE A 175 -8.75 -23.68 20.30
C ILE A 175 -7.44 -23.00 20.71
N ILE A 176 -7.51 -21.77 21.24
CA ILE A 176 -6.35 -20.93 21.54
C ILE A 176 -6.10 -20.76 23.03
N THR A 177 -4.86 -20.42 23.39
CA THR A 177 -4.46 -20.05 24.75
C THR A 177 -4.86 -18.60 25.05
N ARG A 178 -5.48 -18.36 26.22
CA ARG A 178 -5.76 -17.02 26.76
C ARG A 178 -5.25 -16.87 28.20
N PRO A 179 -4.63 -15.73 28.56
CA PRO A 179 -4.32 -14.58 27.71
C PRO A 179 -3.30 -14.94 26.61
N PRO A 180 -3.25 -14.19 25.50
CA PRO A 180 -2.28 -14.44 24.43
C PRO A 180 -0.87 -14.42 25.01
N THR A 181 -0.13 -15.49 24.77
CA THR A 181 1.21 -15.68 25.32
C THR A 181 2.24 -14.99 24.42
N PRO A 182 3.22 -14.25 24.97
CA PRO A 182 4.41 -13.87 24.24
C PRO A 182 5.08 -15.10 23.62
N ILE A 183 5.64 -14.96 22.42
CA ILE A 183 6.34 -16.07 21.76
C ILE A 183 7.73 -16.27 22.37
N THR A 184 8.39 -15.16 22.72
CA THR A 184 9.72 -15.12 23.31
C THR A 184 9.66 -14.57 24.73
N SER A 185 10.71 -14.84 25.51
CA SER A 185 10.91 -14.21 26.82
C SER A 185 11.11 -12.71 26.65
N THR A 186 10.66 -11.89 27.61
CA THR A 186 10.88 -10.44 27.59
C THR A 186 12.37 -10.02 27.64
N HIS A 187 13.27 -10.96 27.94
CA HIS A 187 14.71 -10.74 27.96
C HIS A 187 15.41 -11.26 26.69
N ASP A 188 14.67 -11.86 25.76
CA ASP A 188 15.20 -12.32 24.49
C ASP A 188 15.44 -11.10 23.57
N PRO A 189 16.67 -10.87 23.08
CA PRO A 189 17.00 -9.73 22.22
C PRO A 189 16.26 -9.72 20.88
N GLU A 190 15.70 -10.87 20.45
CA GLU A 190 14.90 -10.98 19.23
C GLU A 190 13.40 -10.67 19.47
N THR A 191 13.03 -10.22 20.67
CA THR A 191 11.65 -9.85 21.00
C THR A 191 11.25 -8.51 20.38
N TRP A 192 10.05 -8.46 19.80
CA TRP A 192 9.49 -7.26 19.20
C TRP A 192 8.34 -6.69 20.02
N ASN A 193 8.36 -5.37 20.22
CA ASN A 193 7.18 -4.61 20.61
C ASN A 193 6.48 -4.14 19.34
N VAL A 194 5.24 -4.56 19.14
CA VAL A 194 4.49 -4.29 17.89
C VAL A 194 3.13 -3.69 18.22
N GLN A 195 2.76 -2.67 17.45
CA GLN A 195 1.46 -1.99 17.53
C GLN A 195 0.80 -1.96 16.15
N ILE A 196 -0.50 -2.21 16.10
CA ILE A 196 -1.30 -2.15 14.86
C ILE A 196 -1.93 -0.77 14.69
N PHE A 197 -1.76 -0.19 13.50
CA PHE A 197 -2.41 1.04 13.06
C PHE A 197 -3.38 0.76 11.91
N ARG A 198 -4.42 1.59 11.76
CA ARG A 198 -5.44 1.42 10.71
C ARG A 198 -5.97 2.77 10.22
N SER A 199 -6.27 2.84 8.93
CA SER A 199 -7.16 3.85 8.34
C SER A 199 -8.51 3.20 8.07
N ILE A 200 -9.50 3.48 8.92
CA ILE A 200 -10.84 2.88 8.85
C ILE A 200 -11.85 3.79 9.57
N ASP A 201 -13.10 3.82 9.11
CA ASP A 201 -14.18 4.61 9.71
C ASP A 201 -15.36 3.74 10.15
N SER A 202 -16.35 4.37 10.78
CA SER A 202 -17.52 3.71 11.36
C SER A 202 -18.47 3.11 10.33
N ALA A 203 -18.34 3.48 9.05
CA ALA A 203 -19.02 2.80 7.95
C ALA A 203 -18.45 1.40 7.69
N ALA A 204 -17.14 1.21 7.90
CA ALA A 204 -16.45 -0.05 7.62
C ALA A 204 -16.29 -1.00 8.82
N VAL A 205 -16.48 -0.54 10.06
CA VAL A 205 -16.21 -1.35 11.27
C VAL A 205 -17.22 -1.09 12.39
N GLU A 206 -17.51 -2.12 13.18
CA GLU A 206 -18.36 -2.01 14.38
C GLU A 206 -17.53 -1.66 15.64
N GLY A 207 -18.19 -1.08 16.65
CA GLY A 207 -17.64 -0.93 18.00
C GLY A 207 -16.65 0.22 18.17
N PHE A 208 -16.75 1.26 17.33
CA PHE A 208 -16.09 2.52 17.67
C PHE A 208 -16.68 3.08 18.97
N PRO A 209 -15.86 3.61 19.90
CA PRO A 209 -16.36 4.19 21.13
C PRO A 209 -17.37 5.30 20.84
N HIS A 210 -18.60 5.17 21.37
CA HIS A 210 -19.68 6.10 21.07
C HIS A 210 -19.45 7.52 21.61
N GLU A 211 -18.54 7.70 22.58
CA GLU A 211 -18.38 8.97 23.31
C GLU A 211 -17.67 10.09 22.53
N ASN A 212 -17.01 9.81 21.40
CA ASN A 212 -16.28 10.85 20.66
C ASN A 212 -16.88 11.19 19.28
N HIS A 213 -18.01 10.60 18.85
CA HIS A 213 -18.55 10.85 17.51
C HIS A 213 -19.03 12.30 17.28
N LYS A 214 -19.42 13.03 18.33
CA LYS A 214 -19.75 14.47 18.22
C LYS A 214 -18.55 15.38 18.42
N LYS A 215 -17.41 14.84 18.84
CA LYS A 215 -16.18 15.59 19.13
C LYS A 215 -15.14 15.39 18.03
N ALA A 216 -14.87 14.19 17.55
CA ALA A 216 -13.92 13.94 16.46
C ALA A 216 -14.37 14.47 15.08
N ALA A 217 -15.67 14.60 14.84
CA ALA A 217 -16.20 15.24 13.62
C ALA A 217 -16.28 16.78 13.72
N LYS A 218 -15.97 17.37 14.88
CA LYS A 218 -16.04 18.82 15.14
C LYS A 218 -14.73 19.43 15.62
N ASP A 219 -13.90 18.65 16.27
CA ASP A 219 -12.61 19.02 16.83
C ASP A 219 -11.55 18.38 15.95
N HIS A 220 -11.08 19.16 14.97
CA HIS A 220 -9.94 18.83 14.12
C HIS A 220 -8.72 18.35 14.93
N GLU A 221 -8.60 18.67 16.23
CA GLU A 221 -7.47 18.33 17.10
C GLU A 221 -7.34 16.85 17.48
N GLU A 222 -8.43 16.12 17.75
CA GLU A 222 -8.35 14.71 18.20
C GLU A 222 -8.13 13.76 17.01
N ALA A 223 -8.81 14.03 15.89
CA ALA A 223 -8.48 13.42 14.61
C ALA A 223 -7.04 13.79 14.21
N SER A 224 -6.62 15.05 14.40
CA SER A 224 -5.24 15.49 14.17
C SER A 224 -4.24 14.87 15.13
N ALA A 225 -4.60 14.40 16.33
CA ALA A 225 -3.69 13.72 17.26
C ALA A 225 -3.43 12.25 16.85
N ILE A 226 -4.48 11.49 16.52
CA ILE A 226 -4.35 10.13 15.95
C ILE A 226 -3.71 10.20 14.56
N HIS A 227 -4.06 11.23 13.78
CA HIS A 227 -3.38 11.52 12.52
C HIS A 227 -1.93 11.91 12.81
N LYS A 228 -1.60 12.78 13.77
CA LYS A 228 -0.21 13.19 14.11
C LYS A 228 0.66 11.99 14.38
N GLU A 229 0.22 11.08 15.26
CA GLU A 229 1.00 9.86 15.57
C GLU A 229 1.13 8.93 14.35
N ALA A 230 0.06 8.76 13.56
CA ALA A 230 0.08 7.97 12.33
C ALA A 230 0.82 8.66 11.16
N THR A 231 1.02 9.97 11.21
CA THR A 231 1.65 10.81 10.17
C THR A 231 3.12 11.09 10.50
N GLU A 232 3.49 11.10 11.78
CA GLU A 232 4.88 11.06 12.24
C GLU A 232 5.55 9.70 11.96
N ILE A 233 4.76 8.62 11.76
CA ILE A 233 5.24 7.24 11.62
C ILE A 233 4.76 6.57 10.30
N GLY A 234 3.95 7.23 9.47
CA GLY A 234 3.38 6.65 8.25
C GLY A 234 4.41 6.38 7.14
N PRO A 235 4.15 5.46 6.18
CA PRO A 235 5.06 5.21 5.08
C PRO A 235 5.05 6.41 4.14
N VAL A 236 6.21 6.74 3.56
CA VAL A 236 6.31 7.83 2.59
C VAL A 236 5.30 7.60 1.47
N THR A 237 4.35 8.52 1.34
CA THR A 237 3.40 8.51 0.23
C THR A 237 4.01 9.17 -0.99
N GLU A 238 3.52 8.80 -2.16
CA GLU A 238 3.95 9.36 -3.45
C GLU A 238 3.58 10.85 -3.59
N MET A 239 2.61 11.34 -2.82
CA MET A 239 2.10 12.72 -2.87
C MET A 239 1.39 13.09 -1.56
N GLY A 240 1.31 14.38 -1.24
CA GLY A 240 0.60 14.88 -0.06
C GLY A 240 1.00 16.29 0.36
N SER A 241 0.46 16.70 1.51
CA SER A 241 0.67 18.02 2.10
C SER A 241 0.36 19.16 1.12
N SER A 242 -0.75 19.05 0.38
CA SER A 242 -1.08 20.00 -0.70
C SER A 242 -1.20 21.45 -0.23
N TYR A 243 -1.56 21.67 1.03
CA TYR A 243 -1.57 22.99 1.67
C TYR A 243 -0.22 23.72 1.63
N GLY A 244 0.89 23.01 1.39
CA GLY A 244 2.23 23.57 1.27
C GLY A 244 2.75 23.72 -0.16
N TRP A 245 1.99 23.32 -1.19
CA TRP A 245 2.49 23.33 -2.58
C TRP A 245 2.73 24.74 -3.15
N ASN A 246 1.98 25.74 -2.68
CA ASN A 246 2.08 27.13 -3.15
C ASN A 246 1.91 27.26 -4.68
N SER A 247 0.94 26.52 -5.23
CA SER A 247 0.70 26.48 -6.67
C SER A 247 0.19 27.83 -7.20
N LYS A 248 0.65 28.22 -8.40
CA LYS A 248 0.20 29.46 -9.08
C LYS A 248 -0.94 29.23 -10.07
N ASP A 249 -1.09 27.99 -10.52
CA ASP A 249 -1.99 27.54 -11.57
C ASP A 249 -3.27 26.87 -11.05
N MET A 250 -3.37 26.64 -9.73
CA MET A 250 -4.53 26.06 -9.07
C MET A 250 -4.65 26.54 -7.62
N LYS A 251 -5.82 26.32 -7.03
CA LYS A 251 -6.04 26.53 -5.60
C LYS A 251 -5.71 25.25 -4.85
N ASP A 252 -4.63 25.26 -4.09
CA ASP A 252 -4.18 24.10 -3.32
C ASP A 252 -5.23 23.59 -2.31
N THR A 253 -6.12 24.47 -1.85
CA THR A 253 -7.25 24.13 -0.97
C THR A 253 -8.26 23.19 -1.63
N ASP A 254 -8.33 23.17 -2.96
CA ASP A 254 -9.29 22.36 -3.71
C ASP A 254 -8.78 20.92 -3.93
N ILE A 255 -7.51 20.64 -3.61
CA ILE A 255 -6.87 19.33 -3.84
C ILE A 255 -7.23 18.31 -2.77
N GLY A 256 -7.36 18.73 -1.51
CA GLY A 256 -7.75 17.86 -0.40
C GLY A 256 -6.68 16.84 0.04
N ALA A 257 -5.45 16.87 -0.47
CA ALA A 257 -4.35 15.97 -0.08
C ALA A 257 -3.63 16.44 1.21
N LEU A 258 -4.36 16.43 2.33
CA LEU A 258 -4.01 17.19 3.55
C LEU A 258 -3.12 16.45 4.56
N HIS A 259 -2.77 15.18 4.34
CA HIS A 259 -1.88 14.46 5.27
C HIS A 259 -0.48 15.11 5.29
N LEU A 260 0.23 14.97 6.41
CA LEU A 260 1.43 15.77 6.71
C LEU A 260 2.76 15.09 6.33
N ILE A 261 2.76 13.85 5.85
CA ILE A 261 3.99 13.03 5.73
C ILE A 261 5.09 13.77 4.94
N PRO A 262 4.85 14.29 3.71
CA PRO A 262 5.86 15.05 2.98
C PRO A 262 6.38 16.28 3.72
N LYS A 263 5.50 17.08 4.34
CA LYS A 263 5.89 18.29 5.06
C LYS A 263 6.67 17.96 6.34
N GLU A 264 6.28 16.93 7.09
CA GLU A 264 7.02 16.49 8.28
C GLU A 264 8.43 15.99 7.92
N LEU A 265 8.59 15.29 6.79
CA LEU A 265 9.90 14.88 6.30
C LEU A 265 10.79 16.09 5.94
N SER A 266 10.28 17.06 5.19
CA SER A 266 11.06 18.25 4.83
C SER A 266 11.39 19.11 6.07
N LEU A 267 10.43 19.35 6.96
CA LEU A 267 10.66 20.08 8.21
C LEU A 267 11.64 19.35 9.13
N LYS A 268 11.62 18.01 9.16
CA LYS A 268 12.61 17.23 9.90
C LYS A 268 14.02 17.47 9.38
N ILE A 269 14.19 17.47 8.05
CA ILE A 269 15.49 17.79 7.42
C ILE A 269 15.90 19.21 7.76
N VAL A 270 14.99 20.19 7.61
CA VAL A 270 15.23 21.60 7.96
C VAL A 270 15.72 21.74 9.40
N SER A 271 15.04 21.10 10.37
CA SER A 271 15.44 21.13 11.78
C SER A 271 16.88 20.61 12.01
N LYS A 272 17.32 19.66 11.19
CA LYS A 272 18.66 19.06 11.29
C LYS A 272 19.73 19.92 10.62
N ILE A 273 19.40 20.58 9.50
CA ILE A 273 20.23 21.63 8.91
C ILE A 273 20.43 22.78 9.91
N GLU A 274 19.35 23.24 10.55
CA GLU A 274 19.39 24.32 11.54
C GLU A 274 20.27 23.97 12.75
N ALA A 275 20.20 22.72 13.20
CA ALA A 275 21.02 22.19 14.30
C ALA A 275 22.47 21.85 13.89
N GLY A 276 22.81 21.87 12.60
CA GLY A 276 24.13 21.41 12.11
C GLY A 276 24.33 19.90 12.28
N GLU A 277 23.26 19.12 12.31
CA GLU A 277 23.28 17.67 12.46
C GLU A 277 23.09 16.95 11.12
N ARG A 278 23.85 15.87 10.89
CA ARG A 278 23.68 15.05 9.69
C ARG A 278 22.36 14.28 9.72
N PHE A 279 21.54 14.47 8.70
CA PHE A 279 20.30 13.74 8.49
C PHE A 279 19.99 13.65 7.00
N THR A 280 19.60 12.47 6.52
CA THR A 280 19.31 12.22 5.11
C THR A 280 18.06 11.35 5.01
N VAL A 281 17.19 11.67 4.05
CA VAL A 281 16.00 10.92 3.71
C VAL A 281 16.14 10.33 2.31
N TYR A 282 15.89 9.02 2.21
CA TYR A 282 15.86 8.28 0.95
C TYR A 282 14.43 7.83 0.68
N VAL A 283 13.92 8.15 -0.51
CA VAL A 283 12.57 7.78 -0.93
C VAL A 283 12.64 6.93 -2.18
N VAL A 284 12.07 5.73 -2.16
CA VAL A 284 11.97 4.84 -3.32
C VAL A 284 10.51 4.72 -3.72
N ILE A 285 10.20 5.11 -4.95
CA ILE A 285 8.85 5.13 -5.53
C ILE A 285 8.87 4.43 -6.89
N PRO A 286 7.72 3.98 -7.43
CA PRO A 286 7.72 3.42 -8.77
C PRO A 286 8.10 4.51 -9.79
N MET A 287 8.66 4.10 -10.93
CA MET A 287 9.06 5.06 -11.98
C MET A 287 7.86 5.87 -12.48
N TRP A 288 6.69 5.22 -12.53
CA TRP A 288 5.37 5.84 -12.57
C TRP A 288 4.34 4.91 -11.89
N PRO A 289 3.20 5.43 -11.41
CA PRO A 289 2.12 4.60 -10.90
C PRO A 289 1.62 3.59 -11.93
N LYS A 290 1.25 2.39 -11.50
CA LYS A 290 0.81 1.29 -12.37
C LYS A 290 -0.29 1.76 -13.34
N GLY A 291 -0.08 1.52 -14.63
CA GLY A 291 -1.02 1.89 -15.68
C GLY A 291 -0.33 2.46 -16.90
N ILE A 292 -1.10 2.85 -17.91
CA ILE A 292 -0.53 3.45 -19.12
C ILE A 292 0.06 4.82 -18.73
N PRO A 293 1.37 5.06 -18.93
CA PRO A 293 2.03 6.26 -18.40
C PRO A 293 1.49 7.56 -19.01
N GLU A 294 1.00 7.52 -20.26
CA GLU A 294 0.37 8.67 -20.91
C GLU A 294 -1.12 8.87 -20.55
N SER A 295 -1.70 8.01 -19.71
CA SER A 295 -3.09 8.19 -19.27
C SER A 295 -3.26 9.43 -18.40
N ALA A 296 -4.45 10.03 -18.45
CA ALA A 296 -4.75 11.21 -17.64
C ALA A 296 -4.57 10.96 -16.15
N SER A 297 -4.95 9.77 -15.69
CA SER A 297 -4.85 9.39 -14.28
C SER A 297 -3.39 9.27 -13.83
N VAL A 298 -2.52 8.61 -14.60
CA VAL A 298 -1.09 8.50 -14.27
C VAL A 298 -0.40 9.87 -14.34
N GLN A 299 -0.71 10.68 -15.37
CA GLN A 299 -0.15 12.03 -15.49
C GLN A 299 -0.56 12.96 -14.34
N ALA A 300 -1.81 12.87 -13.87
CA ALA A 300 -2.27 13.65 -12.71
C ALA A 300 -1.50 13.27 -11.44
N ILE A 301 -1.31 11.97 -11.16
CA ILE A 301 -0.54 11.51 -10.00
C ILE A 301 0.91 11.97 -10.09
N LEU A 302 1.53 11.89 -11.28
CA LEU A 302 2.90 12.37 -11.49
C LEU A 302 3.05 13.88 -11.27
N ASP A 303 2.04 14.69 -11.62
CA ASP A 303 2.06 16.13 -11.32
C ASP A 303 1.94 16.40 -9.81
N TRP A 304 1.06 15.70 -9.10
CA TRP A 304 0.94 15.79 -7.63
C TRP A 304 2.22 15.37 -6.91
N GLN A 305 2.86 14.31 -7.39
CA GLN A 305 4.17 13.89 -6.91
C GLN A 305 5.23 14.97 -7.18
N ARG A 306 5.27 15.56 -8.38
CA ARG A 306 6.21 16.64 -8.72
C ARG A 306 6.04 17.85 -7.79
N ARG A 307 4.80 18.30 -7.54
CA ARG A 307 4.52 19.42 -6.63
C ARG A 307 4.91 19.13 -5.19
N THR A 308 4.68 17.90 -4.75
CA THR A 308 5.11 17.44 -3.42
C THR A 308 6.64 17.49 -3.30
N MET A 309 7.37 16.96 -4.30
CA MET A 309 8.84 17.03 -4.34
C MET A 309 9.34 18.47 -4.38
N GLU A 310 8.72 19.33 -5.18
CA GLU A 310 9.06 20.76 -5.30
C GLU A 310 8.92 21.48 -3.96
N MET A 311 7.79 21.32 -3.26
CA MET A 311 7.59 21.84 -1.90
C MET A 311 8.71 21.40 -0.96
N MET A 312 9.01 20.10 -0.91
CA MET A 312 10.02 19.56 0.01
C MET A 312 11.42 20.10 -0.30
N TYR A 313 11.79 20.21 -1.58
CA TYR A 313 13.09 20.75 -1.98
C TYR A 313 13.21 22.24 -1.73
N ILE A 314 12.13 23.02 -1.87
CA ILE A 314 12.10 24.45 -1.51
C ILE A 314 12.36 24.63 -0.01
N ASP A 315 11.68 23.88 0.85
CA ASP A 315 11.90 23.94 2.31
C ASP A 315 13.38 23.72 2.67
N ILE A 316 14.03 22.72 2.04
CA ILE A 316 15.44 22.38 2.27
C ILE A 316 16.37 23.48 1.72
N TYR A 317 16.07 23.99 0.53
CA TYR A 317 16.85 25.07 -0.09
C TYR A 317 16.85 26.33 0.78
N ASP A 318 15.68 26.76 1.25
CA ASP A 318 15.55 27.96 2.08
C ASP A 318 16.34 27.83 3.39
N ALA A 319 16.32 26.65 4.02
CA ALA A 319 17.08 26.37 5.24
C ALA A 319 18.60 26.42 5.02
N LEU A 320 19.10 25.81 3.93
CA LEU A 320 20.53 25.87 3.59
C LEU A 320 20.96 27.29 3.25
N HIS A 321 20.15 28.01 2.47
CA HIS A 321 20.43 29.39 2.12
C HIS A 321 20.46 30.28 3.37
N ALA A 322 19.53 30.11 4.32
CA ALA A 322 19.53 30.85 5.58
C ALA A 322 20.80 30.62 6.43
N LYS A 323 21.43 29.45 6.29
CA LYS A 323 22.73 29.13 6.91
C LYS A 323 23.95 29.58 6.10
N GLY A 324 23.75 30.15 4.91
CA GLY A 324 24.83 30.48 3.98
C GLY A 324 25.55 29.26 3.41
N MET A 325 24.88 28.10 3.40
CA MET A 325 25.40 26.84 2.89
C MET A 325 25.01 26.68 1.41
N ASN A 326 25.98 26.31 0.57
CA ASN A 326 25.76 26.03 -0.85
C ASN A 326 26.04 24.53 -1.12
N GLU A 327 25.15 23.69 -0.61
CA GLU A 327 25.24 22.23 -0.71
C GLU A 327 24.23 21.66 -1.71
N ASN A 328 24.46 20.43 -2.14
CA ASN A 328 23.52 19.74 -3.02
C ASN A 328 22.29 19.27 -2.20
N LEU A 329 21.10 19.77 -2.54
CA LEU A 329 19.85 19.39 -1.87
C LEU A 329 19.64 17.86 -1.79
N ARG A 330 20.18 17.12 -2.77
CA ARG A 330 20.07 15.66 -2.84
C ARG A 330 20.92 14.91 -1.83
N ASP A 331 21.83 15.58 -1.13
CA ASP A 331 22.57 14.99 -0.01
C ASP A 331 21.69 14.90 1.26
N TYR A 332 20.56 15.63 1.27
CA TYR A 332 19.57 15.66 2.35
C TYR A 332 18.28 14.91 2.02
N LEU A 333 17.78 15.05 0.79
CA LEU A 333 16.58 14.35 0.31
C LEU A 333 16.81 13.84 -1.10
N THR A 334 16.70 12.54 -1.31
CA THR A 334 16.86 11.95 -2.64
C THR A 334 15.78 10.93 -2.95
N PHE A 335 15.26 11.01 -4.16
CA PHE A 335 14.22 10.12 -4.70
C PHE A 335 14.83 9.16 -5.71
N PHE A 336 14.43 7.90 -5.63
CA PHE A 336 14.81 6.85 -6.55
C PHE A 336 13.58 6.11 -7.07
N CYS A 337 13.77 5.42 -8.19
CA CYS A 337 12.88 4.36 -8.64
C CYS A 337 13.69 3.11 -8.98
N LEU A 338 13.02 1.98 -9.13
CA LEU A 338 13.65 0.72 -9.48
C LEU A 338 13.44 0.38 -10.96
N GLY A 339 14.44 -0.23 -11.57
CA GLY A 339 14.38 -0.69 -12.95
C GLY A 339 15.35 -1.84 -13.18
N ASN A 340 15.03 -2.66 -14.17
CA ASN A 340 15.89 -3.77 -14.58
C ASN A 340 16.19 -3.67 -16.09
N ARG A 341 17.27 -4.34 -16.50
CA ARG A 341 17.63 -4.49 -17.91
C ARG A 341 18.32 -5.85 -18.10
N ASP A 342 17.61 -6.77 -18.72
CA ASP A 342 18.09 -8.12 -18.97
C ASP A 342 18.82 -8.20 -20.31
N ALA A 343 20.07 -8.67 -20.31
CA ALA A 343 20.69 -9.12 -21.55
C ALA A 343 19.90 -10.30 -22.14
N GLN A 344 19.88 -10.41 -23.47
CA GLN A 344 19.31 -11.59 -24.14
C GLN A 344 20.18 -12.81 -23.83
N LYS A 345 19.54 -13.94 -23.52
CA LYS A 345 20.23 -15.22 -23.26
C LYS A 345 19.72 -16.31 -24.20
N ASP A 346 20.58 -17.27 -24.49
CA ASP A 346 20.20 -18.47 -25.22
C ASP A 346 19.17 -19.28 -24.41
N GLY A 347 18.16 -19.81 -25.10
CA GLY A 347 17.09 -20.59 -24.47
C GLY A 347 15.99 -19.74 -23.79
N GLU A 348 16.02 -18.41 -23.92
CA GLU A 348 14.94 -17.54 -23.43
C GLU A 348 13.62 -17.82 -24.16
N TYR A 349 12.50 -17.64 -23.45
CA TYR A 349 11.15 -17.72 -24.02
C TYR A 349 11.01 -16.91 -25.31
N VAL A 350 10.58 -17.57 -26.38
CA VAL A 350 10.31 -16.93 -27.67
C VAL A 350 8.79 -16.73 -27.82
N PRO A 351 8.30 -15.48 -27.86
CA PRO A 351 6.89 -15.21 -28.03
C PRO A 351 6.42 -15.58 -29.45
N ILE A 352 5.19 -16.08 -29.55
CA ILE A 352 4.58 -16.48 -30.83
C ILE A 352 4.04 -15.30 -31.64
N GLU A 353 3.86 -14.15 -31.00
CA GLU A 353 3.48 -12.87 -31.59
C GLU A 353 4.48 -11.79 -31.21
N LYS A 354 4.33 -10.61 -31.83
CA LYS A 354 5.16 -9.44 -31.50
C LYS A 354 4.26 -8.24 -31.17
N PRO A 355 4.73 -7.31 -30.33
CA PRO A 355 4.07 -6.03 -30.16
C PRO A 355 4.03 -5.24 -31.47
N ASP A 356 3.01 -4.39 -31.63
CA ASP A 356 2.88 -3.56 -32.83
C ASP A 356 4.07 -2.58 -32.97
N PRO A 357 4.65 -2.42 -34.18
CA PRO A 357 5.78 -1.53 -34.40
C PRO A 357 5.49 -0.09 -33.92
N GLY A 358 6.50 0.54 -33.31
CA GLY A 358 6.41 1.93 -32.85
C GLY A 358 5.61 2.15 -31.55
N THR A 359 5.12 1.09 -30.90
CA THR A 359 4.51 1.18 -29.57
C THR A 359 5.55 1.24 -28.44
N ASN A 360 5.15 1.70 -27.26
CA ASN A 360 5.98 1.61 -26.04
C ASN A 360 6.36 0.17 -25.71
N TYR A 361 5.43 -0.77 -25.92
CA TYR A 361 5.67 -2.19 -25.71
C TYR A 361 6.79 -2.71 -26.62
N HIS A 362 6.72 -2.41 -27.92
CA HIS A 362 7.76 -2.76 -28.88
C HIS A 362 9.12 -2.14 -28.50
N ARG A 363 9.14 -0.85 -28.12
CA ARG A 363 10.37 -0.16 -27.69
C ARG A 363 10.98 -0.78 -26.43
N ALA A 364 10.16 -1.10 -25.42
CA ALA A 364 10.63 -1.69 -24.17
C ALA A 364 11.16 -3.12 -24.38
N GLN A 365 10.49 -3.91 -25.23
CA GLN A 365 10.94 -5.25 -25.62
C GLN A 365 12.29 -5.20 -26.33
N LEU A 366 12.48 -4.31 -27.31
CA LEU A 366 13.76 -4.15 -28.02
C LEU A 366 14.88 -3.62 -27.12
N ALA A 367 14.57 -2.67 -26.24
CA ALA A 367 15.55 -2.09 -25.33
C ALA A 367 15.92 -3.03 -24.14
N ARG A 368 15.11 -4.08 -23.94
CA ARG A 368 15.20 -5.10 -22.90
C ARG A 368 15.22 -4.54 -21.48
N ARG A 369 14.47 -3.48 -21.25
CA ARG A 369 14.40 -2.77 -19.97
C ARG A 369 12.98 -2.39 -19.63
N PHE A 370 12.69 -2.37 -18.33
CA PHE A 370 11.45 -1.88 -17.78
C PHE A 370 11.63 -1.53 -16.30
N MET A 371 10.68 -0.80 -15.71
CA MET A 371 10.69 -0.56 -14.27
C MET A 371 10.46 -1.86 -13.50
N ILE A 372 11.01 -1.93 -12.30
CA ILE A 372 10.54 -2.86 -11.27
C ILE A 372 9.49 -2.07 -10.49
N TYR A 373 8.26 -2.54 -10.43
CA TYR A 373 7.18 -1.80 -9.81
C TYR A 373 7.31 -1.83 -8.29
N VAL A 374 7.47 -0.65 -7.70
CA VAL A 374 7.55 -0.47 -6.24
C VAL A 374 6.12 -0.37 -5.70
N HIS A 375 5.61 -1.50 -5.23
CA HIS A 375 4.34 -1.58 -4.52
C HIS A 375 4.51 -1.51 -2.99
N ALA A 376 5.75 -1.62 -2.50
CA ALA A 376 6.07 -1.58 -1.08
C ALA A 376 5.51 -0.33 -0.37
N ASN A 377 4.94 -0.56 0.81
CA ASN A 377 4.41 0.46 1.72
C ASN A 377 5.12 0.34 3.08
N MET A 378 6.36 0.82 3.14
CA MET A 378 7.26 0.63 4.28
C MET A 378 8.05 1.91 4.58
N MET A 379 8.33 2.17 5.85
CA MET A 379 9.32 3.16 6.29
C MET A 379 10.22 2.56 7.37
N ILE A 380 11.51 2.87 7.27
CA ILE A 380 12.53 2.47 8.25
C ILE A 380 13.10 3.74 8.88
N GLY A 381 12.93 3.89 10.19
CA GLY A 381 13.53 4.96 10.98
C GLY A 381 14.94 4.61 11.45
N LYS A 382 15.56 5.45 12.28
CA LYS A 382 16.87 5.13 12.87
C LYS A 382 16.79 3.84 13.71
N GLN A 383 17.52 2.80 13.29
CA GLN A 383 17.92 1.53 13.96
C GLN A 383 16.89 0.69 14.76
N TYR A 384 15.70 1.19 15.11
CA TYR A 384 14.80 0.56 16.07
C TYR A 384 13.32 0.57 15.67
N TRP A 385 12.97 1.17 14.52
CA TRP A 385 11.57 1.32 14.11
C TRP A 385 11.38 0.94 12.64
N LEU A 386 10.48 -0.02 12.42
CA LEU A 386 9.98 -0.44 11.12
C LEU A 386 8.47 -0.20 11.09
N PHE A 387 8.00 0.57 10.13
CA PHE A 387 6.59 0.74 9.84
C PHE A 387 6.24 0.06 8.51
N MET A 388 5.19 -0.76 8.51
CA MET A 388 4.65 -1.41 7.32
C MET A 388 3.14 -1.21 7.27
N CYS A 389 2.61 -0.95 6.08
CA CYS A 389 1.19 -0.70 5.88
C CYS A 389 0.70 -1.30 4.56
N THR A 390 -0.61 -1.32 4.39
CA THR A 390 -1.28 -1.68 3.15
C THR A 390 -1.59 -0.45 2.29
N ASN A 391 -1.53 0.78 2.83
CA ASN A 391 -2.04 2.00 2.19
C ASN A 391 -0.93 2.98 1.80
N LYS A 392 -1.03 3.51 0.56
CA LYS A 392 -0.49 4.83 0.20
C LYS A 392 -1.57 5.82 0.63
N PHE A 393 -1.37 6.62 1.68
CA PHE A 393 -2.44 7.48 2.22
C PHE A 393 -2.98 8.42 1.12
N THR A 394 -4.23 8.18 0.71
CA THR A 394 -5.08 9.19 0.09
C THR A 394 -5.99 9.70 1.19
N SER A 395 -5.92 10.98 1.52
CA SER A 395 -6.82 11.60 2.50
C SER A 395 -8.29 11.40 2.09
N ASN A 396 -9.15 11.28 3.10
CA ASN A 396 -10.60 11.38 2.94
C ASN A 396 -10.99 12.80 2.53
#